data_AF-A0A9W8A7Y9-F1
#
_entry.id   AF-A0A9W8A7Y9-F1
#
_cell.length_a   1.000
_cell.length_b   1.000
_cell.length_c   1.000
_cell.angle_alpha   90.00
_cell.angle_beta   90.00
_cell.angle_gamma   90.00
#
_symmetry.space_group_name_H-M   'P 1'
#
loop_
_entity.id
_entity.type
_entity.pdbx_description
1 polymer ?
#
loop_
_entity_poly.entity_id
_entity_poly.type
_entity_poly.pdbx_seq_one_letter_code
_entity_poly.pdbx_strand_id
1 'polypeptide(L)'
;MADSLPSDLDLVNETTILDADDLLNEFGWKASMGATALEEKLLQELMALEKTTVRSIIDADGPVKSILNELDSAGSHLDAFQGWLRGYDCELESMEQDIMEIQSQNELLKVEEKNQHRLLEELEYLLYTITISDQELDTLREDSLENPVGLQRIEVAAGRLQRMLESDLDPQLKNMRATQEKIDTYRQCALSFSARASEFLKVMFQFNIESVLNNKGHVKGKLAPAPGVIVKPIGPFTVHDSLLKYRALTLWLKQMEAGKFKDLRMIYVHAMNTLYSTQIKDLVDSVRPLMGRGRSGNDDAEHLFTSYSTPNKAVPIHLAQSAVRPRRSSFAESSTSRDNQTRPDEVFHLAMTCVMPLAIGEQNYIDDQFHLHTSISFYEFISRTELRSLDNLNVPRPREKDPLVAKELKDMMGLTFSILGSEIPSLIELGVSNDKM
;
A
#
# COMPACT_ATOMS: atom_id res chain seq x y z
N MET A 1 4.90 -129.94 124.46
CA MET A 1 3.98 -128.90 123.97
C MET A 1 4.43 -128.61 122.53
N ALA A 2 4.10 -129.42 121.52
CA ALA A 2 2.81 -129.74 120.89
C ALA A 2 2.06 -128.47 120.42
N ASP A 3 1.58 -128.27 119.18
CA ASP A 3 1.96 -128.58 117.76
C ASP A 3 0.99 -127.73 116.87
N SER A 4 1.38 -127.40 115.63
CA SER A 4 0.56 -127.12 114.39
C SER A 4 -0.22 -125.79 114.09
N LEU A 5 -0.15 -125.41 112.78
CA LEU A 5 -0.80 -124.40 111.86
C LEU A 5 -2.37 -124.46 111.76
N PRO A 6 -3.16 -123.71 110.89
CA PRO A 6 -2.88 -122.97 109.61
C PRO A 6 -3.77 -121.71 109.19
N SER A 7 -3.51 -121.20 107.95
CA SER A 7 -4.37 -120.61 106.85
C SER A 7 -5.13 -119.25 106.90
N ASP A 8 -4.73 -118.27 106.05
CA ASP A 8 -5.60 -117.13 105.62
C ASP A 8 -5.09 -116.33 104.37
N LEU A 9 -4.46 -116.99 103.37
CA LEU A 9 -3.85 -116.30 102.20
C LEU A 9 -4.68 -116.39 100.89
N ASP A 10 -5.86 -117.02 100.89
CA ASP A 10 -6.54 -117.42 99.65
C ASP A 10 -7.56 -116.42 99.07
N LEU A 11 -8.02 -115.37 99.79
CA LEU A 11 -9.11 -114.52 99.29
C LEU A 11 -8.71 -113.33 98.39
N VAL A 12 -7.45 -112.88 98.42
CA VAL A 12 -7.03 -111.64 97.72
C VAL A 12 -6.63 -111.87 96.26
N ASN A 13 -6.23 -113.10 95.90
CA ASN A 13 -5.82 -113.41 94.54
C ASN A 13 -7.00 -113.66 93.60
N GLU A 14 -8.13 -114.16 94.08
CA GLU A 14 -9.25 -114.54 93.21
C GLU A 14 -9.97 -113.33 92.59
N THR A 15 -10.08 -112.22 93.33
CA THR A 15 -10.77 -111.01 92.83
C THR A 15 -9.96 -110.21 91.82
N THR A 16 -8.62 -110.28 91.87
CA THR A 16 -7.74 -109.58 90.93
C THR A 16 -7.55 -110.36 89.63
N ILE A 17 -7.67 -111.70 89.69
CA ILE A 17 -7.62 -112.57 88.51
C ILE A 17 -8.91 -112.44 87.68
N LEU A 18 -10.07 -112.28 88.31
CA LEU A 18 -11.35 -112.09 87.61
C LEU A 18 -11.42 -110.77 86.81
N ASP A 19 -10.87 -109.67 87.34
CA ASP A 19 -10.87 -108.36 86.66
C ASP A 19 -9.91 -108.32 85.46
N ALA A 20 -8.79 -109.05 85.57
CA ALA A 20 -7.87 -109.23 84.45
C ALA A 20 -8.44 -110.14 83.34
N ASP A 21 -9.22 -111.18 83.69
CA ASP A 21 -9.80 -112.11 82.71
C ASP A 21 -11.00 -111.48 81.95
N ASP A 22 -11.75 -110.56 82.57
CA ASP A 22 -12.81 -109.79 81.90
C ASP A 22 -12.25 -108.75 80.92
N LEU A 23 -11.17 -108.03 81.28
CA LEU A 23 -10.47 -107.13 80.35
C LEU A 23 -9.81 -107.87 79.19
N LEU A 24 -9.31 -109.10 79.42
CA LEU A 24 -8.76 -109.95 78.37
C LEU A 24 -9.86 -110.50 77.46
N ASN A 25 -11.04 -110.84 77.99
CA ASN A 25 -12.18 -111.31 77.19
C ASN A 25 -12.75 -110.25 76.25
N GLU A 26 -12.64 -108.96 76.57
CA GLU A 26 -13.07 -107.87 75.66
C GLU A 26 -12.25 -107.85 74.36
N PHE A 27 -10.98 -108.26 74.43
CA PHE A 27 -10.12 -108.51 73.27
C PHE A 27 -10.19 -109.96 72.75
N GLY A 28 -11.03 -110.81 73.36
CA GLY A 28 -11.24 -112.23 73.03
C GLY A 28 -10.16 -113.17 73.54
N TRP A 29 -9.46 -112.81 74.63
CA TRP A 29 -8.30 -113.53 75.18
C TRP A 29 -8.65 -114.18 76.52
N LYS A 30 -8.14 -115.38 76.81
CA LYS A 30 -8.33 -116.09 78.08
C LYS A 30 -7.02 -116.13 78.87
N ALA A 31 -7.05 -115.86 80.18
CA ALA A 31 -5.88 -115.93 81.07
C ALA A 31 -5.24 -117.34 81.16
N SER A 32 -5.90 -118.38 80.63
CA SER A 32 -5.38 -119.74 80.53
C SER A 32 -4.34 -119.96 79.42
N MET A 33 -4.15 -119.02 78.49
CA MET A 33 -3.05 -119.11 77.52
C MET A 33 -1.80 -118.46 78.12
N GLY A 34 -0.73 -119.23 78.29
CA GLY A 34 0.51 -118.77 78.91
C GLY A 34 1.03 -117.46 78.30
N ALA A 35 1.65 -116.61 79.13
CA ALA A 35 2.10 -115.26 78.77
C ALA A 35 2.87 -115.17 77.45
N THR A 36 3.60 -116.22 77.08
CA THR A 36 4.34 -116.33 75.81
C THR A 36 3.44 -116.38 74.58
N ALA A 37 2.27 -117.01 74.66
CA ALA A 37 1.32 -117.09 73.55
C ALA A 37 0.55 -115.77 73.33
N LEU A 38 0.35 -115.00 74.41
CA LEU A 38 -0.25 -113.67 74.36
C LEU A 38 0.74 -112.64 73.81
N GLU A 39 2.01 -112.70 74.25
CA GLU A 39 3.11 -111.93 73.67
C GLU A 39 3.27 -112.21 72.16
N GLU A 40 3.17 -113.48 71.74
CA GLU A 40 3.22 -113.85 70.33
C GLU A 40 2.02 -113.29 69.54
N LYS A 41 0.81 -113.28 70.11
CA LYS A 41 -0.39 -112.72 69.45
C LYS A 41 -0.37 -111.19 69.37
N LEU A 42 0.09 -110.50 70.42
CA LEU A 42 0.31 -109.05 70.40
C LEU A 42 1.38 -108.67 69.40
N LEU A 43 2.48 -109.42 69.32
CA LEU A 43 3.50 -109.23 68.30
C LEU A 43 2.93 -109.46 66.90
N GLN A 44 2.06 -110.46 66.72
CA GLN A 44 1.40 -110.68 65.44
C GLN A 44 0.43 -109.54 65.07
N GLU A 45 -0.36 -109.01 65.99
CA GLU A 45 -1.25 -107.87 65.74
C GLU A 45 -0.48 -106.56 65.52
N LEU A 46 0.60 -106.32 66.27
CA LEU A 46 1.50 -105.19 66.07
C LEU A 46 2.21 -105.32 64.71
N MET A 47 2.74 -106.49 64.37
CA MET A 47 3.32 -106.73 63.04
C MET A 47 2.27 -106.60 61.93
N ALA A 48 1.02 -106.99 62.17
CA ALA A 48 -0.06 -106.82 61.21
C ALA A 48 -0.45 -105.34 61.05
N LEU A 49 -0.49 -104.56 62.13
CA LEU A 49 -0.74 -103.12 62.11
C LEU A 49 0.42 -102.36 61.49
N GLU A 50 1.66 -102.67 61.85
CA GLU A 50 2.86 -102.11 61.21
C GLU A 50 2.88 -102.45 59.73
N LYS A 51 2.59 -103.70 59.35
CA LYS A 51 2.46 -104.11 57.95
C LYS A 51 1.35 -103.37 57.23
N THR A 52 0.20 -103.13 57.87
CA THR A 52 -0.94 -102.41 57.29
C THR A 52 -0.64 -100.92 57.15
N THR A 53 0.05 -100.34 58.13
CA THR A 53 0.46 -98.93 58.13
C THR A 53 1.53 -98.70 57.07
N VAL A 54 2.56 -99.55 57.02
CA VAL A 54 3.58 -99.55 55.97
C VAL A 54 2.93 -99.75 54.60
N ARG A 55 1.96 -100.67 54.48
CA ARG A 55 1.21 -100.89 53.24
C ARG A 55 0.39 -99.66 52.84
N SER A 56 -0.29 -99.00 53.78
CA SER A 56 -1.03 -97.76 53.52
C SER A 56 -0.12 -96.61 53.11
N ILE A 57 1.07 -96.51 53.71
CA ILE A 57 2.07 -95.50 53.34
C ILE A 57 2.61 -95.80 51.93
N ILE A 58 2.90 -97.06 51.62
CA ILE A 58 3.36 -97.49 50.28
C ILE A 58 2.27 -97.29 49.22
N ASP A 59 1.02 -97.62 49.54
CA ASP A 59 -0.11 -97.46 48.62
C ASP A 59 -0.45 -95.96 48.43
N ALA A 60 -0.18 -95.10 49.42
CA ALA A 60 -0.29 -93.64 49.30
C ALA A 60 0.91 -92.99 48.59
N ASP A 61 2.09 -93.61 48.62
CA ASP A 61 3.32 -93.11 47.97
C ASP A 61 3.16 -93.02 46.44
N GLY A 62 2.42 -93.94 45.82
CA GLY A 62 2.08 -93.90 44.39
C GLY A 62 1.32 -92.65 43.94
N PRO A 63 0.10 -92.37 44.47
CA PRO A 63 -0.67 -91.18 44.13
C PRO A 63 0.01 -89.89 44.60
N VAL A 64 0.70 -89.88 45.75
CA VAL A 64 1.48 -88.71 46.20
C VAL A 64 2.60 -88.39 45.22
N LYS A 65 3.33 -89.39 44.71
CA LYS A 65 4.33 -89.18 43.65
C LYS A 65 3.72 -88.68 42.34
N SER A 66 2.52 -89.14 41.97
CA SER A 66 1.81 -88.62 40.79
C SER A 66 1.47 -87.14 40.94
N ILE A 67 0.94 -86.74 42.11
CA ILE A 67 0.61 -85.34 42.41
C ILE A 67 1.88 -84.48 42.45
N LEU A 68 2.98 -85.00 43.00
CA LEU A 68 4.28 -84.32 42.98
C LEU A 68 4.76 -84.11 41.54
N ASN A 69 4.66 -85.12 40.68
CA ASN A 69 5.03 -84.99 39.27
C ASN A 69 4.12 -84.00 38.51
N GLU A 70 2.81 -83.98 38.80
CA GLU A 70 1.89 -83.00 38.25
C GLU A 70 2.17 -81.58 38.76
N LEU A 71 2.57 -81.43 40.02
CA LEU A 71 2.96 -80.15 40.62
C LEU A 71 4.28 -79.65 40.04
N ASP A 72 5.27 -80.52 39.86
CA ASP A 72 6.52 -80.20 39.18
C ASP A 72 6.27 -79.83 37.72
N SER A 73 5.36 -80.53 37.04
CA SER A 73 4.92 -80.18 35.69
C SER A 73 4.22 -78.83 35.65
N ALA A 74 3.34 -78.53 36.61
CA ALA A 74 2.69 -77.23 36.74
C ALA A 74 3.70 -76.11 37.07
N GLY A 75 4.71 -76.41 37.89
CA GLY A 75 5.84 -75.52 38.18
C GLY A 75 6.63 -75.20 36.92
N SER A 76 6.97 -76.22 36.13
CA SER A 76 7.65 -76.03 34.85
C SER A 76 6.82 -75.21 33.85
N HIS A 77 5.49 -75.41 33.81
CA HIS A 77 4.60 -74.59 32.99
C HIS A 77 4.54 -73.14 33.48
N LEU A 78 4.55 -72.90 34.81
CA LEU A 78 4.61 -71.56 35.39
C LEU A 78 5.91 -70.84 35.07
N ASP A 79 7.05 -71.54 35.11
CA ASP A 79 8.35 -71.00 34.70
C ASP A 79 8.36 -70.66 33.20
N ALA A 80 7.76 -71.50 32.37
CA ALA A 80 7.58 -71.21 30.95
C ALA A 80 6.70 -69.97 30.72
N PHE A 81 5.60 -69.85 31.47
CA PHE A 81 4.73 -68.67 31.44
C PHE A 81 5.45 -67.40 31.89
N GLN A 82 6.26 -67.47 32.95
CA GLN A 82 7.10 -66.35 33.38
C GLN A 82 8.13 -65.97 32.31
N GLY A 83 8.71 -66.95 31.64
CA GLY A 83 9.60 -66.72 30.50
C GLY A 83 8.91 -65.99 29.36
N TRP A 84 7.69 -66.40 29.01
CA TRP A 84 6.88 -65.72 27.98
C TRP A 84 6.47 -64.31 28.42
N LEU A 85 5.99 -64.13 29.65
CA LEU A 85 5.63 -62.82 30.21
C LEU A 85 6.80 -61.86 30.17
N ARG A 86 7.99 -62.30 30.60
CA ARG A 86 9.20 -61.50 30.53
C ARG A 86 9.61 -61.17 29.10
N GLY A 87 9.43 -62.11 28.17
CA GLY A 87 9.63 -61.87 26.74
C GLY A 87 8.72 -60.77 26.21
N TYR A 88 7.42 -60.85 26.55
CA TYR A 88 6.44 -59.83 26.19
C TYR A 88 6.71 -58.48 26.85
N ASP A 89 7.13 -58.45 28.11
CA ASP A 89 7.50 -57.20 28.81
C ASP A 89 8.69 -56.52 28.11
N CYS A 90 9.73 -57.27 27.75
CA CYS A 90 10.85 -56.71 26.99
C CYS A 90 10.44 -56.23 25.60
N GLU A 91 9.54 -56.94 24.92
CA GLU A 91 9.04 -56.53 23.61
C GLU A 91 8.17 -55.27 23.70
N LEU A 92 7.35 -55.15 24.76
CA LEU A 92 6.55 -53.95 25.05
C LEU A 92 7.43 -52.75 25.40
N GLU A 93 8.49 -52.92 26.18
CA GLU A 93 9.44 -51.85 26.50
C GLU A 93 10.19 -51.37 25.24
N SER A 94 10.56 -52.30 24.35
CA SER A 94 11.13 -51.95 23.04
C SER A 94 10.13 -51.19 22.17
N MET A 95 8.88 -51.67 22.08
CA MET A 95 7.83 -50.98 21.32
C MET A 95 7.52 -49.60 21.91
N GLU A 96 7.57 -49.43 23.24
CA GLU A 96 7.40 -48.13 23.89
C GLU A 96 8.48 -47.15 23.44
N GLN A 97 9.75 -47.59 23.44
CA GLN A 97 10.86 -46.78 22.95
C GLN A 97 10.70 -46.40 21.47
N ASP A 98 10.29 -47.36 20.63
CA ASP A 98 10.02 -47.11 19.20
C ASP A 98 8.87 -46.10 19.02
N ILE A 99 7.80 -46.22 19.83
CA ILE A 99 6.68 -45.29 19.80
C ILE A 99 7.13 -43.88 20.22
N MET A 100 7.97 -43.75 21.25
CA MET A 100 8.51 -42.44 21.65
C MET A 100 9.36 -41.82 20.54
N GLU A 101 10.20 -42.61 19.86
CA GLU A 101 11.00 -42.13 18.74
C GLU A 101 10.09 -41.64 17.59
N ILE A 102 9.10 -42.44 17.20
CA ILE A 102 8.11 -42.07 16.18
C ILE A 102 7.33 -40.82 16.57
N GLN A 103 6.95 -40.67 17.85
CA GLN A 103 6.25 -39.48 18.33
C GLN A 103 7.14 -38.25 18.22
N SER A 104 8.40 -38.33 18.66
CA SER A 104 9.36 -37.23 18.56
C SER A 104 9.60 -36.82 17.10
N GLN A 105 9.75 -37.78 16.19
CA GLN A 105 9.92 -37.53 14.75
C GLN A 105 8.67 -36.85 14.17
N ASN A 106 7.48 -37.31 14.53
CA ASN A 106 6.22 -36.70 14.09
C ASN A 106 6.07 -35.27 14.62
N GLU A 107 6.52 -34.96 15.82
CA GLU A 107 6.53 -33.58 16.33
C GLU A 107 7.49 -32.69 15.53
N LEU A 108 8.69 -33.17 15.22
CA LEU A 108 9.64 -32.48 14.34
C LEU A 108 9.03 -32.20 12.97
N LEU A 109 8.41 -33.22 12.34
CA LEU A 109 7.76 -33.07 11.05
C LEU A 109 6.61 -32.05 11.09
N LYS A 110 5.80 -32.04 12.15
CA LYS A 110 4.73 -31.04 12.32
C LYS A 110 5.28 -29.62 12.44
N VAL A 111 6.41 -29.45 13.14
CA VAL A 111 7.06 -28.14 13.25
C VAL A 111 7.67 -27.74 11.91
N GLU A 112 8.28 -28.67 11.20
CA GLU A 112 8.80 -28.44 9.85
C GLU A 112 7.69 -28.02 8.88
N GLU A 113 6.57 -28.74 8.84
CA GLU A 113 5.41 -28.42 8.00
C GLU A 113 4.88 -27.02 8.31
N LYS A 114 4.71 -26.67 9.59
CA LYS A 114 4.28 -25.34 10.00
C LYS A 114 5.26 -24.25 9.57
N ASN A 115 6.56 -24.50 9.69
CA ASN A 115 7.59 -23.55 9.28
C ASN A 115 7.63 -23.39 7.76
N GLN A 116 7.51 -24.48 7.01
CA GLN A 116 7.42 -24.46 5.55
C GLN A 116 6.19 -23.71 5.07
N HIS A 117 5.03 -23.92 5.71
CA HIS A 117 3.80 -23.21 5.37
C HIS A 117 3.94 -21.70 5.61
N ARG A 118 4.44 -21.28 6.77
CA ARG A 118 4.70 -19.86 7.06
C ARG A 118 5.71 -19.25 6.09
N LEU A 119 6.78 -19.97 5.76
CA LEU A 119 7.76 -19.51 4.79
C LEU A 119 7.11 -19.29 3.41
N LEU A 120 6.23 -20.20 3.00
CA LEU A 120 5.51 -20.09 1.74
C LEU A 120 4.58 -18.88 1.74
N GLU A 121 3.80 -18.66 2.81
CA GLU A 121 2.95 -17.48 2.96
C GLU A 121 3.75 -16.16 2.87
N GLU A 122 4.90 -16.08 3.55
CA GLU A 122 5.79 -14.92 3.49
C GLU A 122 6.39 -14.70 2.09
N LEU A 123 6.78 -15.78 1.41
CA LEU A 123 7.30 -15.71 0.03
C LEU A 123 6.20 -15.32 -0.97
N GLU A 124 4.98 -15.79 -0.79
CA GLU A 124 3.83 -15.39 -1.61
C GLU A 124 3.49 -13.92 -1.39
N TYR A 125 3.49 -13.44 -0.15
CA TYR A 125 3.29 -12.04 0.18
C TYR A 125 4.38 -11.15 -0.45
N LEU A 126 5.65 -11.58 -0.36
CA LEU A 126 6.76 -10.89 -1.00
C LEU A 126 6.58 -10.84 -2.51
N LEU A 127 6.23 -11.96 -3.14
CA LEU A 127 6.01 -12.05 -4.58
C LEU A 127 4.87 -11.14 -5.00
N TYR A 128 3.74 -11.16 -4.30
CA TYR A 128 2.59 -10.29 -4.58
C TYR A 128 2.96 -8.80 -4.45
N THR A 129 3.78 -8.45 -3.46
CA THR A 129 4.16 -7.05 -3.22
C THR A 129 5.18 -6.54 -4.25
N ILE A 130 6.10 -7.40 -4.70
CA ILE A 130 7.19 -7.01 -5.60
C ILE A 130 6.82 -7.12 -7.08
N THR A 131 5.87 -8.00 -7.44
CA THR A 131 5.59 -8.29 -8.85
C THR A 131 4.80 -7.17 -9.53
N ILE A 132 5.52 -6.42 -10.37
CA ILE A 132 4.92 -5.61 -11.43
C ILE A 132 4.83 -6.48 -12.69
N SER A 133 3.69 -6.46 -13.38
CA SER A 133 3.51 -7.22 -14.61
C SER A 133 4.46 -6.71 -15.70
N ASP A 134 5.07 -7.62 -16.47
CA ASP A 134 5.93 -7.25 -17.59
C ASP A 134 5.18 -6.39 -18.62
N GLN A 135 3.87 -6.61 -18.80
CA GLN A 135 3.03 -5.77 -19.65
C GLN A 135 2.98 -4.32 -19.19
N GLU A 136 2.99 -4.07 -17.87
CA GLU A 136 3.01 -2.72 -17.32
C GLU A 136 4.38 -2.06 -17.52
N LEU A 137 5.47 -2.81 -17.42
CA LEU A 137 6.80 -2.30 -17.75
C LEU A 137 6.91 -1.95 -19.24
N ASP A 138 6.35 -2.80 -20.11
CA ASP A 138 6.34 -2.55 -21.55
C ASP A 138 5.48 -1.33 -21.90
N THR A 139 4.35 -1.11 -21.21
CA THR A 139 3.57 0.13 -21.39
C THR A 139 4.41 1.37 -21.07
N LEU A 140 5.23 1.37 -20.02
CA LEU A 140 6.11 2.50 -19.72
C LEU A 140 7.19 2.72 -20.79
N ARG A 141 7.65 1.64 -21.43
CA ARG A 141 8.71 1.69 -22.46
C ARG A 141 8.20 2.10 -23.83
N GLU A 142 7.04 1.59 -24.26
CA GLU A 142 6.61 1.66 -25.65
C GLU A 142 5.34 2.49 -25.87
N ASP A 143 4.41 2.58 -24.91
CA ASP A 143 3.13 3.26 -25.15
C ASP A 143 3.33 4.74 -25.48
N SER A 144 2.47 5.27 -26.36
CA SER A 144 2.50 6.67 -26.76
C SER A 144 2.05 7.59 -25.62
N LEU A 145 2.84 8.63 -25.38
CA LEU A 145 2.56 9.70 -24.40
C LEU A 145 1.57 10.76 -24.93
N GLU A 146 1.11 10.64 -26.19
CA GLU A 146 0.18 11.60 -26.79
C GLU A 146 -1.29 11.18 -26.63
N ASN A 147 -1.56 9.87 -26.64
CA ASN A 147 -2.91 9.33 -26.60
C ASN A 147 -3.47 9.39 -25.17
N PRO A 148 -4.66 9.98 -24.90
CA PRO A 148 -5.23 10.05 -23.56
C PRO A 148 -5.45 8.68 -22.90
N VAL A 149 -5.80 7.65 -23.69
CA VAL A 149 -5.98 6.29 -23.16
C VAL A 149 -4.63 5.65 -22.81
N GLY A 150 -3.60 5.89 -23.62
CA GLY A 150 -2.24 5.46 -23.33
C GLY A 150 -1.68 6.15 -22.09
N LEU A 151 -1.95 7.45 -21.95
CA LEU A 151 -1.53 8.26 -20.82
C LEU A 151 -2.10 7.75 -19.50
N GLN A 152 -3.38 7.38 -19.44
CA GLN A 152 -3.98 6.79 -18.24
C GLN A 152 -3.34 5.44 -17.85
N ARG A 153 -3.03 4.58 -18.84
CA ARG A 153 -2.32 3.31 -18.56
C ARG A 153 -0.92 3.56 -18.02
N ILE A 154 -0.19 4.48 -18.64
CA ILE A 154 1.14 4.91 -18.20
C ILE A 154 1.09 5.47 -16.78
N GLU A 155 0.09 6.30 -16.45
CA GLU A 155 -0.08 6.83 -15.10
C GLU A 155 -0.28 5.72 -14.05
N VAL A 156 -1.15 4.75 -14.33
CA VAL A 156 -1.39 3.61 -13.42
C VAL A 156 -0.13 2.77 -13.24
N ALA A 157 0.56 2.43 -14.34
CA ALA A 157 1.80 1.66 -14.32
C ALA A 157 2.91 2.41 -13.57
N ALA A 158 3.06 3.72 -13.81
CA ALA A 158 4.03 4.57 -13.13
C ALA A 158 3.74 4.68 -11.63
N GLY A 159 2.46 4.68 -11.24
CA GLY A 159 2.04 4.75 -9.84
C GLY A 159 2.36 3.46 -9.08
N ARG A 160 2.18 2.31 -9.74
CA ARG A 160 2.62 1.00 -9.19
C ARG A 160 4.13 0.93 -9.06
N LEU A 161 4.86 1.36 -10.09
CA LEU A 161 6.33 1.40 -10.08
C LEU A 161 6.86 2.28 -8.95
N GLN A 162 6.30 3.47 -8.78
CA GLN A 162 6.69 4.37 -7.69
C GLN A 162 6.39 3.76 -6.32
N ARG A 163 5.17 3.23 -6.11
CA ARG A 163 4.80 2.57 -4.86
C ARG A 163 5.73 1.42 -4.53
N MET A 164 6.15 0.65 -5.53
CA MET A 164 7.10 -0.43 -5.34
C MET A 164 8.48 0.08 -4.91
N LEU A 165 9.00 1.12 -5.57
CA LEU A 165 10.29 1.72 -5.24
C LEU A 165 10.30 2.41 -3.87
N GLU A 166 9.17 2.99 -3.46
CA GLU A 166 8.97 3.64 -2.16
C GLU A 166 8.49 2.67 -1.07
N SER A 167 8.25 1.39 -1.39
CA SER A 167 7.68 0.44 -0.43
C SER A 167 8.61 0.17 0.75
N ASP A 168 8.04 0.22 1.96
CA ASP A 168 8.68 -0.20 3.20
C ASP A 168 8.62 -1.73 3.36
N LEU A 169 9.25 -2.46 2.44
CA LEU A 169 9.55 -3.87 2.67
C LEU A 169 10.52 -4.01 3.85
N ASP A 170 10.38 -5.10 4.61
CA ASP A 170 11.30 -5.45 5.70
C ASP A 170 12.76 -5.41 5.19
N PRO A 171 13.69 -4.77 5.91
CA PRO A 171 15.11 -4.75 5.57
C PRO A 171 15.70 -6.13 5.23
N GLN A 172 15.25 -7.20 5.89
CA GLN A 172 15.74 -8.56 5.62
C GLN A 172 15.30 -9.06 4.24
N LEU A 173 14.05 -8.80 3.87
CA LEU A 173 13.48 -9.14 2.56
C LEU A 173 14.08 -8.28 1.44
N LYS A 174 14.40 -7.00 1.72
CA LYS A 174 15.14 -6.11 0.81
C LYS A 174 16.59 -6.57 0.56
N ASN A 175 17.18 -7.31 1.50
CA ASN A 175 18.55 -7.83 1.38
C ASN A 175 18.65 -9.13 0.56
N MET A 176 17.52 -9.77 0.24
CA MET A 176 17.52 -10.94 -0.64
C MET A 176 18.00 -10.56 -2.04
N ARG A 177 18.96 -11.30 -2.58
CA ARG A 177 19.53 -11.04 -3.91
C ARG A 177 18.48 -10.93 -5.01
N ALA A 178 17.48 -11.82 -5.02
CA ALA A 178 16.40 -11.80 -6.00
C ALA A 178 15.55 -10.51 -5.91
N THR A 179 15.25 -10.06 -4.69
CA THR A 179 14.56 -8.80 -4.43
C THR A 179 15.37 -7.60 -4.92
N GLN A 180 16.68 -7.58 -4.62
CA GLN A 180 17.57 -6.50 -5.08
C GLN A 180 17.64 -6.44 -6.61
N GLU A 181 17.82 -7.57 -7.29
CA GLU A 181 17.88 -7.63 -8.75
C GLU A 181 16.58 -7.13 -9.40
N LYS A 182 15.42 -7.48 -8.83
CA LYS A 182 14.13 -6.97 -9.30
C LYS A 182 13.97 -5.48 -9.04
N ILE A 183 14.30 -5.00 -7.84
CA ILE A 183 14.26 -3.57 -7.51
C ILE A 183 15.20 -2.77 -8.42
N ASP A 184 16.40 -3.27 -8.69
CA ASP A 184 17.35 -2.60 -9.59
C ASP A 184 16.86 -2.58 -11.04
N THR A 185 16.21 -3.65 -11.49
CA THR A 185 15.52 -3.66 -12.79
C THR A 185 14.42 -2.59 -12.83
N TYR A 186 13.62 -2.47 -11.78
CA TYR A 186 12.57 -1.44 -11.67
C TYR A 186 13.15 -0.03 -11.61
N ARG A 187 14.27 0.18 -10.91
CA ARG A 187 15.00 1.46 -10.91
C ARG A 187 15.50 1.82 -12.31
N GLN A 188 16.07 0.87 -13.03
CA GLN A 188 16.50 1.10 -14.42
C GLN A 188 15.32 1.46 -15.32
N CYS A 189 14.20 0.74 -15.21
CA CYS A 189 12.97 1.09 -15.92
C CYS A 189 12.48 2.50 -15.55
N ALA A 190 12.49 2.88 -14.28
CA ALA A 190 12.12 4.23 -13.83
C ALA A 190 13.05 5.32 -14.39
N LEU A 191 14.36 5.05 -14.46
CA LEU A 191 15.34 5.97 -15.05
C LEU A 191 15.13 6.14 -16.56
N SER A 192 14.90 5.05 -17.30
CA SER A 192 14.60 5.10 -18.72
C SER A 192 13.27 5.81 -19.00
N PHE A 193 12.22 5.49 -18.23
CA PHE A 193 10.91 6.13 -18.35
C PHE A 193 10.99 7.62 -18.01
N SER A 194 11.68 8.01 -16.94
CA SER A 194 11.85 9.43 -16.60
C SER A 194 12.61 10.22 -17.65
N ALA A 195 13.63 9.63 -18.28
CA ALA A 195 14.32 10.25 -19.40
C ALA A 195 13.36 10.50 -20.57
N ARG A 196 12.67 9.45 -21.02
CA ARG A 196 11.67 9.50 -22.09
C ARG A 196 10.56 10.51 -21.81
N ALA A 197 9.96 10.45 -20.63
CA ALA A 197 8.89 11.35 -20.21
C ALA A 197 9.38 12.79 -20.15
N SER A 198 10.57 13.05 -19.60
CA SER A 198 11.12 14.40 -19.51
C SER A 198 11.40 15.01 -20.90
N GLU A 199 11.97 14.24 -21.82
CA GLU A 199 12.27 14.71 -23.17
C GLU A 199 10.98 15.00 -23.95
N PHE A 200 10.01 14.09 -23.87
CA PHE A 200 8.69 14.30 -24.43
C PHE A 200 7.99 15.54 -23.87
N LEU A 201 7.97 15.73 -22.54
CA LEU A 201 7.35 16.89 -21.92
C LEU A 201 8.02 18.21 -22.32
N LYS A 202 9.35 18.24 -22.42
CA LYS A 202 10.09 19.42 -22.89
C LYS A 202 9.67 19.83 -24.30
N VAL A 203 9.64 18.86 -25.22
CA VAL A 203 9.22 19.08 -26.62
C VAL A 203 7.76 19.51 -26.67
N MET A 204 6.87 18.84 -25.94
CA MET A 204 5.44 19.17 -25.94
C MET A 204 5.17 20.56 -25.36
N PHE A 205 5.86 20.96 -24.30
CA PHE A 205 5.69 22.28 -23.70
C PHE A 205 6.12 23.37 -24.68
N GLN A 206 7.29 23.22 -25.30
CA GLN A 206 7.77 24.15 -26.32
C GLN A 206 6.83 24.20 -27.53
N PHE A 207 6.44 23.04 -28.07
CA PHE A 207 5.59 22.94 -29.24
C PHE A 207 4.21 23.58 -29.03
N ASN A 208 3.54 23.33 -27.90
CA ASN A 208 2.22 23.93 -27.64
C ASN A 208 2.31 25.45 -27.50
N ILE A 209 3.39 25.97 -26.91
CA ILE A 209 3.63 27.40 -26.75
C ILE A 209 3.99 28.06 -28.09
N GLU A 210 4.91 27.47 -28.85
CA GLU A 210 5.32 27.95 -30.18
C GLU A 210 4.18 27.86 -31.20
N SER A 211 3.35 26.83 -31.13
CA SER A 211 2.16 26.69 -31.97
C SER A 211 1.24 27.89 -31.80
N VAL A 212 1.00 28.36 -30.56
CA VAL A 212 0.20 29.56 -30.31
C VAL A 212 0.88 30.82 -30.85
N LEU A 213 2.20 30.94 -30.73
CA LEU A 213 2.97 32.06 -31.26
C LEU A 213 2.92 32.14 -32.80
N ASN A 214 3.01 30.99 -33.48
CA ASN A 214 3.05 30.91 -34.94
C ASN A 214 1.65 30.86 -35.59
N ASN A 215 0.60 30.65 -34.79
CA ASN A 215 -0.77 30.67 -35.28
C ASN A 215 -1.18 32.12 -35.57
N LYS A 216 -0.89 32.59 -36.80
CA LYS A 216 -1.23 33.91 -37.36
C LYS A 216 -2.74 34.25 -37.33
N GLY A 217 -3.58 33.34 -36.80
CA GLY A 217 -5.03 33.46 -36.66
C GLY A 217 -5.54 34.12 -35.36
N HIS A 218 -4.67 34.48 -34.40
CA HIS A 218 -5.07 35.37 -33.31
C HIS A 218 -5.05 36.80 -33.88
N VAL A 219 -6.16 37.38 -34.37
CA VAL A 219 -7.40 37.66 -33.63
C VAL A 219 -8.65 37.72 -34.53
N LYS A 220 -9.68 36.94 -34.19
CA LYS A 220 -11.09 37.38 -34.23
C LYS A 220 -11.62 37.40 -32.80
N GLY A 221 -11.68 38.56 -32.17
CA GLY A 221 -12.27 38.73 -30.84
C GLY A 221 -11.85 40.04 -30.21
N LYS A 222 -12.79 40.98 -30.08
CA LYS A 222 -12.57 42.32 -29.53
C LYS A 222 -12.48 42.23 -28.00
N LEU A 223 -11.36 42.58 -27.39
CA LEU A 223 -11.42 43.18 -26.04
C LEU A 223 -11.66 44.67 -26.23
N ALA A 224 -12.92 45.07 -26.10
CA ALA A 224 -13.33 46.47 -26.04
C ALA A 224 -13.90 46.72 -24.64
N PRO A 225 -13.17 47.40 -23.74
CA PRO A 225 -13.78 47.89 -22.50
C PRO A 225 -14.52 49.23 -22.68
N ALA A 226 -14.39 49.89 -23.84
CA ALA A 226 -15.10 51.13 -24.20
C ALA A 226 -15.13 51.29 -25.75
N PRO A 227 -16.04 52.11 -26.33
CA PRO A 227 -16.38 52.03 -27.76
C PRO A 227 -15.22 52.51 -28.65
N GLY A 228 -14.53 51.57 -29.31
CA GLY A 228 -13.70 51.86 -30.49
C GLY A 228 -12.29 51.29 -30.51
N VAL A 229 -11.74 50.79 -29.40
CA VAL A 229 -10.38 50.24 -29.36
C VAL A 229 -10.42 48.71 -29.32
N ILE A 230 -9.89 48.07 -30.37
CA ILE A 230 -9.79 46.61 -30.48
C ILE A 230 -8.40 46.22 -29.97
N VAL A 231 -8.32 45.74 -28.73
CA VAL A 231 -7.09 45.10 -28.21
C VAL A 231 -7.13 43.62 -28.57
N LYS A 232 -6.01 43.09 -29.07
CA LYS A 232 -5.86 41.66 -29.41
C LYS A 232 -6.02 40.80 -28.14
N PRO A 233 -6.81 39.70 -28.13
CA PRO A 233 -6.84 38.76 -27.02
C PRO A 233 -5.46 38.16 -26.81
N ILE A 234 -4.97 38.36 -25.60
CA ILE A 234 -3.81 37.69 -25.06
C ILE A 234 -4.40 36.66 -24.11
N GLY A 235 -4.05 35.39 -24.26
CA GLY A 235 -4.64 34.35 -23.44
C GLY A 235 -3.89 33.02 -23.57
N PRO A 236 -3.27 32.52 -22.50
CA PRO A 236 -2.58 31.24 -22.51
C PRO A 236 -3.54 30.04 -22.43
N PHE A 237 -4.86 30.26 -22.43
CA PHE A 237 -5.87 29.23 -22.13
C PHE A 237 -5.73 27.96 -22.99
N THR A 238 -5.45 28.11 -24.29
CA THR A 238 -5.23 26.96 -25.19
C THR A 238 -3.97 26.18 -24.84
N VAL A 239 -2.92 26.87 -24.36
CA VAL A 239 -1.70 26.22 -23.87
C VAL A 239 -1.99 25.52 -22.55
N HIS A 240 -2.62 26.21 -21.59
CA HIS A 240 -2.95 25.67 -20.27
C HIS A 240 -3.79 24.39 -20.37
N ASP A 241 -4.83 24.38 -21.20
CA ASP A 241 -5.67 23.19 -21.43
C ASP A 241 -4.89 22.03 -22.07
N SER A 242 -4.05 22.35 -23.06
CA SER A 242 -3.22 21.34 -23.74
C SER A 242 -2.14 20.71 -22.84
N LEU A 243 -1.67 21.44 -21.83
CA LEU A 243 -0.63 21.01 -20.91
C LEU A 243 -1.20 20.35 -19.64
N LEU A 244 -2.47 20.58 -19.33
CA LEU A 244 -3.17 20.02 -18.18
C LEU A 244 -3.19 18.49 -18.19
N LYS A 245 -3.32 17.87 -19.37
CA LYS A 245 -3.23 16.40 -19.52
C LYS A 245 -1.92 15.83 -18.97
N TYR A 246 -0.82 16.58 -19.03
CA TYR A 246 0.50 16.12 -18.61
C TYR A 246 0.84 16.39 -17.14
N ARG A 247 -0.14 16.87 -16.36
CA ARG A 247 0.07 17.25 -14.98
C ARG A 247 0.43 16.07 -14.07
N ALA A 248 -0.15 14.89 -14.33
CA ALA A 248 0.21 13.67 -13.61
C ALA A 248 1.69 13.31 -13.82
N LEU A 249 2.13 13.27 -15.08
CA LEU A 249 3.54 12.99 -15.43
C LEU A 249 4.50 14.03 -14.84
N THR A 250 4.07 15.29 -14.77
CA THR A 250 4.84 16.37 -14.16
C THR A 250 5.02 16.14 -12.65
N LEU A 251 3.97 15.67 -11.95
CA LEU A 251 4.03 15.30 -10.55
C LEU A 251 4.91 14.05 -10.31
N TRP A 252 4.80 13.05 -11.19
CA TRP A 252 5.67 11.87 -11.12
C TRP A 252 7.15 12.25 -11.27
N LEU A 253 7.47 13.13 -12.23
CA LEU A 253 8.82 13.63 -12.42
C LEU A 253 9.32 14.43 -11.21
N LYS A 254 8.45 15.20 -10.55
CA LYS A 254 8.77 15.92 -9.31
C LYS A 254 9.21 14.97 -8.18
N GLN A 255 8.53 13.83 -8.02
CA GLN A 255 8.76 12.88 -6.93
C GLN A 255 9.93 11.94 -7.20
N MET A 256 10.11 11.49 -8.44
CA MET A 256 11.18 10.56 -8.81
C MET A 256 12.49 11.25 -9.19
N GLU A 257 12.43 12.36 -9.94
CA GLU A 257 13.59 12.99 -10.59
C GLU A 257 13.52 14.53 -10.50
N ALA A 258 13.78 15.07 -9.31
CA ALA A 258 13.71 16.50 -9.02
C ALA A 258 14.61 17.37 -9.95
N GLY A 259 15.71 16.82 -10.46
CA GLY A 259 16.58 17.50 -11.42
C GLY A 259 15.90 17.75 -12.77
N LYS A 260 15.37 16.70 -13.39
CA LYS A 260 14.64 16.78 -14.67
C LYS A 260 13.38 17.66 -14.55
N PHE A 261 12.73 17.63 -13.39
CA PHE A 261 11.60 18.52 -13.07
C PHE A 261 11.99 20.00 -13.05
N LYS A 262 13.14 20.36 -12.44
CA LYS A 262 13.65 21.74 -12.45
C LYS A 262 13.93 22.23 -13.87
N ASP A 263 14.53 21.39 -14.71
CA ASP A 263 14.78 21.73 -16.11
C ASP A 263 13.48 21.97 -16.87
N LEU A 264 12.47 21.11 -16.68
CA LEU A 264 11.15 21.26 -17.30
C LEU A 264 10.48 22.58 -16.90
N ARG A 265 10.56 22.96 -15.62
CA ARG A 265 10.06 24.27 -15.14
C ARG A 265 10.74 25.43 -15.85
N MET A 266 12.07 25.39 -15.99
CA MET A 266 12.81 26.47 -16.64
C MET A 266 12.49 26.58 -18.14
N ILE A 267 12.32 25.45 -18.83
CA ILE A 267 11.91 25.43 -20.23
C ILE A 267 10.51 26.03 -20.41
N TYR A 268 9.58 25.69 -19.53
CA TYR A 268 8.24 26.29 -19.51
C TYR A 268 8.31 27.82 -19.33
N VAL A 269 9.01 28.28 -18.30
CA VAL A 269 9.15 29.71 -17.97
C VAL A 269 9.78 30.50 -19.12
N HIS A 270 10.82 29.95 -19.76
CA HIS A 270 11.48 30.61 -20.88
C HIS A 270 10.61 30.66 -22.15
N ALA A 271 9.91 29.57 -22.46
CA ALA A 271 8.98 29.52 -23.59
C ALA A 271 7.80 30.49 -23.38
N MET A 272 7.20 30.49 -22.19
CA MET A 272 6.14 31.43 -21.83
C MET A 272 6.65 32.87 -21.80
N ASN A 273 7.87 33.13 -21.34
CA ASN A 273 8.45 34.46 -21.42
C ASN A 273 8.52 34.98 -22.86
N THR A 274 8.89 34.12 -23.82
CA THR A 274 8.93 34.50 -25.24
C THR A 274 7.54 34.81 -25.78
N LEU A 275 6.53 34.02 -25.40
CA LEU A 275 5.13 34.25 -25.76
C LEU A 275 4.62 35.57 -25.18
N TYR A 276 4.74 35.76 -23.86
CA TYR A 276 4.29 36.96 -23.17
C TYR A 276 5.06 38.20 -23.63
N SER A 277 6.36 38.10 -23.89
CA SER A 277 7.16 39.22 -24.43
C SER A 277 6.65 39.67 -25.78
N THR A 278 6.33 38.75 -26.68
CA THR A 278 5.76 39.09 -27.99
C THR A 278 4.37 39.72 -27.83
N GLN A 279 3.49 39.10 -27.03
CA GLN A 279 2.12 39.56 -26.84
C GLN A 279 2.03 40.92 -26.12
N ILE A 280 2.87 41.15 -25.11
CA ILE A 280 2.92 42.41 -24.37
C ILE A 280 3.52 43.52 -25.25
N LYS A 281 4.54 43.24 -26.06
CA LYS A 281 5.06 44.21 -27.03
C LYS A 281 3.99 44.62 -28.05
N ASP A 282 3.29 43.65 -28.63
CA ASP A 282 2.16 43.90 -29.54
C ASP A 282 1.07 44.77 -28.88
N LEU A 283 0.75 44.50 -27.61
CA LEU A 283 -0.18 45.30 -26.83
C LEU A 283 0.33 46.73 -26.66
N VAL A 284 1.57 46.90 -26.20
CA VAL A 284 2.16 48.22 -25.96
C VAL A 284 2.25 49.00 -27.27
N ASP A 285 2.67 48.38 -28.37
CA ASP A 285 2.71 48.98 -29.70
C ASP A 285 1.34 49.47 -30.16
N SER A 286 0.26 48.75 -29.84
CA SER A 286 -1.12 49.16 -30.14
C SER A 286 -1.61 50.33 -29.27
N VAL A 287 -1.05 50.47 -28.07
CA VAL A 287 -1.44 51.46 -27.05
C VAL A 287 -0.64 52.76 -27.17
N ARG A 288 0.65 52.70 -27.56
CA ARG A 288 1.50 53.89 -27.80
C ARG A 288 0.87 54.97 -28.68
N PRO A 289 0.27 54.69 -29.86
CA PRO A 289 -0.32 55.73 -30.71
C PRO A 289 -1.57 56.37 -30.10
N LEU A 290 -2.28 55.67 -29.21
CA LEU A 290 -3.45 56.22 -28.49
C LEU A 290 -3.01 57.25 -27.45
N MET A 291 -1.84 57.06 -26.82
CA MET A 291 -1.26 58.03 -25.89
C MET A 291 -0.58 59.21 -26.59
N GLY A 292 -0.01 59.01 -27.79
CA GLY A 292 0.74 60.03 -28.54
C GLY A 292 -0.10 60.98 -29.39
N ARG A 293 -1.42 60.79 -29.46
CA ARG A 293 -2.30 61.54 -30.39
C ARG A 293 -2.63 62.98 -29.95
N GLY A 294 -1.85 63.52 -29.01
CA GLY A 294 -1.81 64.96 -28.67
C GLY A 294 -1.09 65.84 -29.71
N ARG A 295 -0.39 65.26 -30.70
CA ARG A 295 0.50 66.02 -31.61
C ARG A 295 0.14 66.03 -33.10
N SER A 296 -1.07 65.59 -33.49
CA SER A 296 -1.50 65.70 -34.89
C SER A 296 -2.74 66.56 -35.02
N GLY A 297 -2.52 67.84 -35.37
CA GLY A 297 -3.56 68.73 -35.86
C GLY A 297 -3.40 70.17 -35.40
N ASN A 298 -2.31 70.85 -35.78
CA ASN A 298 -2.31 72.32 -35.73
C ASN A 298 -1.58 73.05 -36.86
N ASP A 299 -1.11 72.37 -37.91
CA ASP A 299 -0.42 73.07 -39.01
C ASP A 299 -1.35 73.54 -40.15
N ASP A 300 -2.64 73.19 -40.13
CA ASP A 300 -3.61 73.65 -41.15
C ASP A 300 -4.54 74.78 -40.66
N ALA A 301 -4.31 75.33 -39.47
CA ALA A 301 -5.17 76.38 -38.88
C ALA A 301 -4.73 77.83 -39.20
N GLU A 302 -3.71 78.04 -40.04
CA GLU A 302 -3.16 79.38 -40.33
C GLU A 302 -3.60 80.01 -41.66
N HIS A 303 -4.62 79.47 -42.35
CA HIS A 303 -5.12 80.06 -43.60
C HIS A 303 -6.52 80.71 -43.52
N LEU A 304 -7.08 80.90 -42.33
CA LEU A 304 -8.38 81.57 -42.13
C LEU A 304 -8.23 83.02 -41.63
N PHE A 305 -7.32 83.80 -42.22
CA PHE A 305 -7.33 85.25 -42.11
C PHE A 305 -6.93 85.90 -43.44
N THR A 306 -7.90 86.06 -44.35
CA THR A 306 -7.88 87.19 -45.30
C THR A 306 -9.29 87.76 -45.47
N SER A 307 -9.36 89.07 -45.31
CA SER A 307 -10.53 89.93 -45.29
C SER A 307 -10.91 90.41 -46.70
N TYR A 308 -12.23 90.54 -46.92
CA TYR A 308 -12.97 91.43 -47.83
C TYR A 308 -12.35 91.85 -49.19
N SER A 309 -13.02 91.45 -50.29
CA SER A 309 -13.55 92.39 -51.30
C SER A 309 -14.53 91.70 -52.27
N THR A 310 -15.70 92.31 -52.48
CA THR A 310 -16.80 91.97 -53.42
C THR A 310 -16.53 92.55 -54.83
N PRO A 311 -17.42 92.43 -55.85
CA PRO A 311 -18.45 91.41 -56.21
C PRO A 311 -18.42 91.00 -57.72
N ASN A 312 -19.26 90.02 -58.10
CA ASN A 312 -20.17 89.99 -59.28
C ASN A 312 -20.19 88.65 -60.06
N LYS A 313 -21.33 87.93 -60.01
CA LYS A 313 -22.32 87.77 -61.11
C LYS A 313 -23.37 86.67 -60.80
N ALA A 314 -24.62 87.12 -60.66
CA ALA A 314 -25.96 86.55 -60.96
C ALA A 314 -26.23 85.02 -61.11
N VAL A 315 -27.10 84.47 -60.23
CA VAL A 315 -28.52 83.94 -60.40
C VAL A 315 -28.82 83.01 -61.62
N PRO A 316 -29.73 81.97 -61.58
CA PRO A 316 -30.92 81.71 -60.73
C PRO A 316 -31.02 80.31 -60.07
N ILE A 317 -31.69 80.08 -58.93
CA ILE A 317 -33.15 80.04 -58.62
C ILE A 317 -33.97 78.97 -59.38
N HIS A 318 -34.31 77.89 -58.66
CA HIS A 318 -35.56 77.12 -58.70
C HIS A 318 -35.76 76.64 -57.23
N LEU A 319 -36.70 77.09 -56.39
CA LEU A 319 -38.18 77.11 -56.41
C LEU A 319 -38.77 75.74 -56.77
N ALA A 320 -39.56 75.04 -55.96
CA ALA A 320 -40.03 75.14 -54.59
C ALA A 320 -40.71 73.79 -54.23
N GLN A 321 -41.18 73.72 -52.98
CA GLN A 321 -42.24 72.85 -52.45
C GLN A 321 -41.80 71.43 -52.03
N SER A 322 -42.31 70.81 -50.97
CA SER A 322 -43.04 71.19 -49.76
C SER A 322 -43.43 69.85 -49.12
N ALA A 323 -43.02 69.59 -47.88
CA ALA A 323 -43.86 68.85 -46.92
C ALA A 323 -43.34 69.06 -45.50
N VAL A 324 -44.22 69.61 -44.67
CA VAL A 324 -44.02 70.18 -43.35
C VAL A 324 -44.40 69.18 -42.27
N ARG A 325 -43.60 69.02 -41.21
CA ARG A 325 -44.03 69.09 -39.78
C ARG A 325 -42.85 68.89 -38.78
N PRO A 326 -42.97 69.34 -37.52
CA PRO A 326 -42.38 70.62 -37.10
C PRO A 326 -41.29 70.50 -36.03
N ARG A 327 -40.53 71.60 -35.91
CA ARG A 327 -39.57 71.91 -34.85
C ARG A 327 -40.20 71.83 -33.45
N ARG A 328 -39.54 71.13 -32.53
CA ARG A 328 -39.40 71.57 -31.14
C ARG A 328 -37.91 71.86 -30.88
N SER A 329 -37.68 73.10 -30.51
CA SER A 329 -36.44 73.66 -30.03
C SER A 329 -36.04 73.06 -28.69
N SER A 330 -34.81 72.55 -28.60
CA SER A 330 -34.01 72.67 -27.38
C SER A 330 -32.56 72.81 -27.80
N PHE A 331 -32.06 74.02 -27.59
CA PHE A 331 -30.65 74.38 -27.51
C PHE A 331 -29.83 73.26 -26.84
N ALA A 332 -28.92 72.68 -27.60
CA ALA A 332 -27.69 72.06 -27.11
C ALA A 332 -26.73 71.98 -28.30
N GLU A 333 -26.30 73.14 -28.78
CA GLU A 333 -24.98 73.25 -29.37
C GLU A 333 -23.96 72.99 -28.25
N SER A 334 -23.45 71.76 -28.22
CA SER A 334 -22.17 71.44 -27.59
C SER A 334 -21.45 70.44 -28.49
N SER A 335 -20.76 70.97 -29.50
CA SER A 335 -19.42 70.52 -29.89
C SER A 335 -19.09 69.03 -29.68
N THR A 336 -19.67 68.11 -30.44
CA THR A 336 -19.21 66.70 -30.47
C THR A 336 -18.08 66.49 -31.49
N SER A 337 -17.14 67.42 -31.53
CA SER A 337 -15.97 67.37 -32.39
C SER A 337 -14.77 67.93 -31.63
N ARG A 338 -14.25 67.16 -30.65
CA ARG A 338 -12.87 67.21 -30.11
C ARG A 338 -12.57 66.29 -28.92
N ASP A 339 -13.53 65.54 -28.37
CA ASP A 339 -13.32 64.78 -27.11
C ASP A 339 -12.91 63.30 -27.24
N ASN A 340 -12.57 62.79 -28.42
CA ASN A 340 -12.08 61.40 -28.57
C ASN A 340 -10.58 61.23 -28.24
N GLN A 341 -10.01 62.15 -27.47
CA GLN A 341 -8.64 62.05 -26.97
C GLN A 341 -8.69 61.25 -25.67
N THR A 342 -8.57 59.91 -25.79
CA THR A 342 -8.44 59.03 -24.62
C THR A 342 -7.27 59.51 -23.80
N ARG A 343 -7.52 59.87 -22.54
CA ARG A 343 -6.48 60.45 -21.70
C ARG A 343 -5.38 59.41 -21.43
N PRO A 344 -4.11 59.82 -21.28
CA PRO A 344 -3.00 58.87 -21.08
C PRO A 344 -3.20 57.93 -19.87
N ASP A 345 -3.89 58.37 -18.82
CA ASP A 345 -4.25 57.59 -17.65
C ASP A 345 -5.29 56.50 -17.96
N GLU A 346 -6.32 56.81 -18.78
CA GLU A 346 -7.31 55.83 -19.23
C GLU A 346 -6.68 54.75 -20.12
N VAL A 347 -5.75 55.16 -20.98
CA VAL A 347 -5.02 54.26 -21.88
C VAL A 347 -4.05 53.36 -21.11
N PHE A 348 -3.37 53.90 -20.09
CA PHE A 348 -2.55 53.12 -19.17
C PHE A 348 -3.39 52.12 -18.36
N HIS A 349 -4.53 52.57 -17.82
CA HIS A 349 -5.45 51.72 -17.07
C HIS A 349 -5.99 50.58 -17.96
N LEU A 350 -6.31 50.87 -19.22
CA LEU A 350 -6.72 49.87 -20.20
C LEU A 350 -5.64 48.80 -20.43
N ALA A 351 -4.39 49.22 -20.64
CA ALA A 351 -3.26 48.29 -20.80
C ALA A 351 -3.08 47.39 -19.57
N MET A 352 -3.14 47.99 -18.37
CA MET A 352 -3.00 47.24 -17.11
C MET A 352 -4.18 46.30 -16.85
N THR A 353 -5.40 46.66 -17.25
CA THR A 353 -6.59 45.78 -17.15
C THR A 353 -6.44 44.54 -18.03
N CYS A 354 -5.66 44.60 -19.10
CA CYS A 354 -5.33 43.42 -19.91
C CYS A 354 -4.19 42.59 -19.30
N VAL A 355 -3.16 43.23 -18.75
CA VAL A 355 -1.95 42.54 -18.23
C VAL A 355 -2.18 41.87 -16.88
N MET A 356 -2.91 42.50 -15.96
CA MET A 356 -3.07 41.96 -14.59
C MET A 356 -3.76 40.59 -14.55
N PRO A 357 -4.88 40.35 -15.27
CA PRO A 357 -5.53 39.03 -15.27
C PRO A 357 -4.62 37.93 -15.84
N LEU A 358 -3.73 38.25 -16.78
CA LEU A 358 -2.76 37.30 -17.33
C LEU A 358 -1.73 36.89 -16.27
N ALA A 359 -1.20 37.85 -15.52
CA ALA A 359 -0.26 37.57 -14.45
C ALA A 359 -0.91 36.73 -13.33
N ILE A 360 -2.16 37.03 -12.95
CA ILE A 360 -2.91 36.25 -11.96
C ILE A 360 -3.17 34.82 -12.45
N GLY A 361 -3.66 34.70 -13.69
CA GLY A 361 -3.92 33.41 -14.34
C GLY A 361 -2.68 32.54 -14.41
N GLU A 362 -1.55 33.12 -14.83
CA GLU A 362 -0.28 32.41 -14.95
C GLU A 362 0.29 32.01 -13.59
N GLN A 363 0.20 32.88 -12.58
CA GLN A 363 0.65 32.55 -11.22
C GLN A 363 -0.11 31.33 -10.67
N ASN A 364 -1.43 31.34 -10.78
CA ASN A 364 -2.27 30.24 -10.33
C ASN A 364 -2.02 28.96 -11.13
N TYR A 365 -1.82 29.08 -12.45
CA TYR A 365 -1.50 27.95 -13.31
C TYR A 365 -0.16 27.31 -12.96
N ILE A 366 0.90 28.12 -12.77
CA ILE A 366 2.24 27.64 -12.41
C ILE A 366 2.19 26.89 -11.07
N ASP A 367 1.46 27.43 -10.10
CA ASP A 367 1.27 26.77 -8.81
C ASP A 367 0.58 25.40 -8.96
N ASP A 368 -0.55 25.33 -9.65
CA ASP A 368 -1.33 24.10 -9.80
C ASP A 368 -0.62 23.05 -10.68
N GLN A 369 -0.05 23.46 -11.81
CA GLN A 369 0.60 22.55 -12.76
C GLN A 369 1.86 21.92 -12.16
N PHE A 370 2.66 22.70 -11.43
CA PHE A 370 3.90 22.23 -10.81
C PHE A 370 3.71 21.79 -9.35
N HIS A 371 2.48 21.81 -8.85
CA HIS A 371 2.09 21.42 -7.50
C HIS A 371 2.98 22.08 -6.43
N LEU A 372 3.19 23.40 -6.50
CA LEU A 372 4.14 24.07 -5.62
C LEU A 372 3.67 24.08 -4.16
N HIS A 373 2.39 24.30 -3.91
CA HIS A 373 1.80 24.25 -2.56
C HIS A 373 1.37 22.86 -2.10
N THR A 374 1.09 21.98 -3.05
CA THR A 374 0.34 20.78 -2.78
C THR A 374 1.27 19.57 -2.68
N SER A 375 1.47 19.07 -1.47
CA SER A 375 2.22 17.83 -1.17
C SER A 375 1.38 16.57 -1.43
N ILE A 376 0.61 16.54 -2.52
CA ILE A 376 -0.18 15.37 -2.90
C ILE A 376 0.76 14.29 -3.46
N SER A 377 0.61 13.06 -2.97
CA SER A 377 1.31 11.90 -3.53
C SER A 377 0.80 11.61 -4.94
N PHE A 378 1.65 11.14 -5.85
CA PHE A 378 1.24 10.83 -7.22
C PHE A 378 0.11 9.79 -7.27
N TYR A 379 0.11 8.82 -6.35
CA TYR A 379 -0.96 7.83 -6.24
C TYR A 379 -2.32 8.44 -5.86
N GLU A 380 -2.33 9.37 -4.90
CA GLU A 380 -3.55 10.10 -4.51
C GLU A 380 -4.05 10.98 -5.66
N PHE A 381 -3.15 11.57 -6.43
CA PHE A 381 -3.48 12.37 -7.61
C PHE A 381 -4.18 11.55 -8.70
N ILE A 382 -3.65 10.36 -9.03
CA ILE A 382 -4.26 9.49 -10.05
C ILE A 382 -5.66 9.05 -9.64
N SER A 383 -5.84 8.77 -8.34
CA SER A 383 -7.09 8.25 -7.78
C SER A 383 -8.22 9.28 -7.72
N ARG A 384 -7.91 10.58 -7.77
CA ARG A 384 -8.90 11.66 -7.68
C ARG A 384 -9.03 12.41 -9.01
N THR A 385 -10.12 12.15 -9.72
CA THR A 385 -10.48 12.85 -10.97
C THR A 385 -10.74 14.34 -10.77
N GLU A 386 -11.26 14.74 -9.61
CA GLU A 386 -11.56 16.14 -9.27
C GLU A 386 -10.32 17.03 -9.32
N LEU A 387 -9.17 16.49 -8.95
CA LEU A 387 -7.93 17.25 -8.96
C LEU A 387 -7.61 17.70 -10.38
N ARG A 388 -7.97 16.93 -11.43
CA ARG A 388 -7.60 17.16 -12.84
C ARG A 388 -8.18 18.43 -13.45
N SER A 389 -9.24 19.00 -12.89
CA SER A 389 -9.77 20.32 -13.30
C SER A 389 -8.96 21.45 -12.67
N LEU A 390 -8.76 22.54 -13.42
CA LEU A 390 -8.24 23.79 -12.88
C LEU A 390 -9.39 24.76 -12.68
N ASP A 391 -9.79 24.94 -11.42
CA ASP A 391 -10.86 25.87 -11.08
C ASP A 391 -10.27 27.24 -10.68
N ASN A 392 -10.92 28.32 -11.12
CA ASN A 392 -10.65 29.71 -10.68
C ASN A 392 -9.22 30.24 -10.93
N LEU A 393 -8.68 30.05 -12.13
CA LEU A 393 -7.38 30.62 -12.53
C LEU A 393 -7.35 32.17 -12.51
N ASN A 394 -8.46 32.83 -12.80
CA ASN A 394 -8.50 34.31 -12.96
C ASN A 394 -8.70 35.08 -11.64
N VAL A 395 -8.84 34.40 -10.51
CA VAL A 395 -9.10 35.02 -9.21
C VAL A 395 -7.79 35.11 -8.42
N PRO A 396 -7.43 36.29 -7.85
CA PRO A 396 -6.26 36.41 -6.99
C PRO A 396 -6.34 35.45 -5.81
N ARG A 397 -5.31 34.61 -5.65
CA ARG A 397 -5.17 33.71 -4.50
C ARG A 397 -4.47 34.43 -3.33
N PRO A 398 -4.78 34.06 -2.08
CA PRO A 398 -4.12 34.63 -0.90
C PRO A 398 -2.61 34.35 -0.93
N ARG A 399 -1.81 35.28 -0.41
CA ARG A 399 -0.36 35.14 -0.39
C ARG A 399 0.10 33.92 0.41
N GLU A 400 1.12 33.30 -0.14
CA GLU A 400 1.73 32.08 0.33
C GLU A 400 2.45 32.28 1.65
N LYS A 401 2.20 31.35 2.58
CA LYS A 401 2.75 31.40 3.94
C LYS A 401 4.17 30.84 4.02
N ASP A 402 4.52 29.91 3.13
CA ASP A 402 5.87 29.35 3.06
C ASP A 402 6.79 30.31 2.30
N PRO A 403 7.83 30.87 2.96
CA PRO A 403 8.73 31.83 2.33
C PRO A 403 9.56 31.24 1.19
N LEU A 404 9.85 29.92 1.21
CA LEU A 404 10.64 29.27 0.16
C LEU A 404 9.81 29.14 -1.12
N VAL A 405 8.59 28.63 -1.01
CA VAL A 405 7.69 28.46 -2.15
C VAL A 405 7.27 29.82 -2.70
N ALA A 406 7.00 30.80 -1.83
CA ALA A 406 6.70 32.17 -2.24
C ALA A 406 7.86 32.81 -3.03
N LYS A 407 9.11 32.54 -2.61
CA LYS A 407 10.30 33.01 -3.33
C LYS A 407 10.43 32.32 -4.69
N GLU A 408 10.29 30.99 -4.74
CA GLU A 408 10.35 30.26 -6.02
C GLU A 408 9.29 30.74 -7.01
N LEU A 409 8.04 30.89 -6.57
CA LEU A 409 6.93 31.37 -7.40
C LEU A 409 7.21 32.80 -7.89
N LYS A 410 7.70 33.68 -7.01
CA LYS A 410 8.09 35.05 -7.38
C LYS A 410 9.21 35.07 -8.42
N ASP A 411 10.24 34.25 -8.24
CA ASP A 411 11.38 34.18 -9.17
C ASP A 411 10.93 33.65 -10.54
N MET A 412 10.07 32.61 -10.57
CA MET A 412 9.47 32.11 -11.82
C MET A 412 8.60 33.16 -12.51
N MET A 413 7.71 33.82 -11.77
CA MET A 413 6.87 34.89 -12.32
C MET A 413 7.69 36.08 -12.84
N GLY A 414 8.77 36.44 -12.13
CA GLY A 414 9.69 37.50 -12.55
C GLY A 414 10.43 37.17 -13.84
N LEU A 415 10.80 35.90 -14.05
CA LEU A 415 11.38 35.44 -15.31
C LEU A 415 10.34 35.39 -16.43
N THR A 416 9.15 34.86 -16.17
CA THR A 416 8.05 34.78 -17.15
C THR A 416 7.64 36.16 -17.66
N PHE A 417 7.49 37.14 -16.76
CA PHE A 417 7.05 38.50 -17.10
C PHE A 417 8.18 39.54 -17.08
N SER A 418 9.42 39.13 -17.35
CA SER A 418 10.60 40.04 -17.34
C SER A 418 10.42 41.28 -18.22
N ILE A 419 9.65 41.17 -19.31
CA ILE A 419 9.28 42.27 -20.23
C ILE A 419 8.52 43.42 -19.55
N LEU A 420 7.75 43.14 -18.51
CA LEU A 420 7.01 44.18 -17.79
C LEU A 420 7.96 45.18 -17.10
N GLY A 421 9.16 44.73 -16.72
CA GLY A 421 10.19 45.57 -16.13
C GLY A 421 10.70 46.67 -17.05
N SER A 422 10.69 46.46 -18.37
CA SER A 422 11.10 47.47 -19.37
C SER A 422 9.93 48.25 -19.95
N GLU A 423 8.81 47.58 -20.24
CA GLU A 423 7.68 48.20 -20.94
C GLU A 423 6.81 49.08 -20.03
N ILE A 424 6.60 48.73 -18.74
CA ILE A 424 5.80 49.54 -17.82
C ILE A 424 6.44 50.92 -17.60
N PRO A 425 7.75 51.04 -17.26
CA PRO A 425 8.39 52.34 -17.15
C PRO A 425 8.34 53.15 -18.44
N SER A 426 8.52 52.50 -19.60
CA SER A 426 8.41 53.17 -20.91
C SER A 426 7.01 53.73 -21.16
N LEU A 427 5.96 52.99 -20.81
CA LEU A 427 4.57 53.43 -20.94
C LEU A 427 4.26 54.61 -20.00
N ILE A 428 4.78 54.59 -18.77
CA ILE A 428 4.63 55.66 -17.78
C ILE A 428 5.36 56.93 -18.26
N GLU A 429 6.61 56.81 -18.72
CA GLU A 429 7.39 57.94 -19.23
C GLU A 429 6.71 58.59 -20.44
N LEU A 430 6.14 57.79 -21.34
CA LEU A 430 5.37 58.28 -22.49
C LEU A 430 4.10 59.01 -22.05
N GLY A 431 3.37 58.50 -21.06
CA GLY A 431 2.20 59.17 -20.48
C GLY A 431 2.56 60.50 -19.83
N VAL A 432 3.59 60.52 -18.98
CA VAL A 432 4.04 61.73 -18.28
C VAL A 432 4.60 62.79 -19.24
N SER A 433 5.30 62.39 -20.30
CA SER A 433 5.82 63.32 -21.31
C SER A 433 4.70 64.01 -22.10
N ASN A 434 3.57 63.33 -22.27
CA ASN A 434 2.39 63.87 -22.96
C ASN A 434 1.46 64.67 -22.03
N ASP A 435 1.59 64.52 -20.70
CA ASP A 435 0.85 65.28 -19.68
C ASP A 435 1.57 66.58 -19.25
N LYS A 436 2.89 66.65 -19.46
CA LYS A 436 3.74 67.83 -19.16
C LYS A 436 3.72 68.92 -20.25
N MET A 437 2.92 68.75 -21.30
CA MET A 437 2.66 69.77 -22.34
C MET A 437 1.16 70.05 -22.41
#